data_AF-A0A848RW56-F1
#
_entry.id   AF-A0A848RW56-F1
#
_cell.length_a   1.000
_cell.length_b   1.000
_cell.length_c   1.000
_cell.angle_alpha   90.00
_cell.angle_beta   90.00
_cell.angle_gamma   90.00
#
_symmetry.space_group_name_H-M   'P 1'
#
loop_
_entity.id
_entity.type
_entity.pdbx_description
1 polymer ?
#
loop_
_entity_poly.entity_id
_entity_poly.type
_entity_poly.pdbx_seq_one_letter_code
_entity_poly.pdbx_strand_id
1 'polypeptide(L)'
;MKENVNKYLDNLSIKVITSSSIESPSFNFTDSVMSQVTSLNQKQTTVYKPLLSNTTWSLIFIGVVAIIIYVLFSGNQSESTSWLSTMNFEVLSNNRFSNLLSSFKISKTLMYAVVFLGIMICIQVPILKNHFDKRFKI
;
A
#
# COMPACT_ATOMS: atom_id res chain seq x y z
N MET A 1 21.32 1.32 73.77
CA MET A 1 19.91 1.71 74.10
C MET A 1 19.10 2.24 72.92
N LYS A 2 19.70 2.84 71.87
CA LYS A 2 18.95 3.27 70.66
C LYS A 2 18.79 2.17 69.60
N GLU A 3 19.77 1.28 69.48
CA GLU A 3 19.81 0.23 68.47
C GLU A 3 18.77 -0.89 68.68
N ASN A 4 18.52 -1.25 69.93
CA ASN A 4 17.46 -2.19 70.31
C ASN A 4 16.05 -1.65 70.05
N VAL A 5 15.87 -0.32 70.10
CA VAL A 5 14.59 0.34 69.78
C VAL A 5 14.34 0.29 68.26
N ASN A 6 15.35 0.57 67.45
CA ASN A 6 15.24 0.49 65.99
C ASN A 6 14.92 -0.94 65.51
N LYS A 7 15.60 -1.94 66.08
CA LYS A 7 15.34 -3.36 65.77
C LYS A 7 13.92 -3.80 66.14
N TYR A 8 13.38 -3.25 67.23
CA TYR A 8 11.99 -3.49 67.63
C TYR A 8 10.99 -2.87 66.64
N LEU A 9 11.21 -1.63 66.21
CA LEU A 9 10.35 -0.94 65.25
C LEU A 9 10.36 -1.60 63.86
N ASP A 10 11.52 -2.08 63.42
CA ASP A 10 11.66 -2.82 62.17
C ASP A 10 10.90 -4.16 62.22
N ASN A 11 11.04 -4.90 63.32
CA ASN A 11 10.35 -6.17 63.52
C ASN A 11 8.82 -5.98 63.63
N LEU A 12 8.36 -4.87 64.22
CA LEU A 12 6.95 -4.50 64.20
C LEU A 12 6.45 -4.22 62.78
N SER A 13 7.22 -3.49 61.97
CA SER A 13 6.86 -3.17 60.59
C SER A 13 6.77 -4.43 59.73
N ILE A 14 7.76 -5.32 59.84
CA ILE A 14 7.76 -6.63 59.17
C ILE A 14 6.54 -7.44 59.61
N LYS A 15 6.23 -7.46 60.91
CA LYS A 15 5.09 -8.22 61.45
C LYS A 15 3.76 -7.68 60.92
N VAL A 16 3.57 -6.37 60.84
CA VAL A 16 2.34 -5.76 60.30
C VAL A 16 2.19 -6.06 58.81
N ILE A 17 3.26 -5.95 58.04
CA ILE A 17 3.24 -6.21 56.59
C ILE A 17 2.96 -7.69 56.30
N THR A 18 3.63 -8.61 57.01
CA THR A 18 3.49 -10.06 56.81
C THR A 18 2.21 -10.64 57.37
N SER A 19 1.62 -10.03 58.41
CA SER A 19 0.33 -10.46 58.97
C SER A 19 -0.87 -9.90 58.22
N SER A 20 -0.67 -8.91 57.35
CA SER A 20 -1.72 -8.47 56.43
C SER A 20 -2.00 -9.56 55.40
N SER A 21 -3.27 -9.88 55.19
CA SER A 21 -3.68 -10.87 54.21
C SER A 21 -3.23 -10.40 52.83
N ILE A 22 -2.37 -11.17 52.18
CA ILE A 22 -1.94 -10.88 50.81
C ILE A 22 -3.16 -11.07 49.92
N GLU A 23 -3.69 -9.99 49.37
CA GLU A 23 -4.76 -10.04 48.38
C GLU A 23 -4.22 -10.77 47.15
N SER A 24 -4.70 -11.99 46.92
CA SER A 24 -4.40 -12.72 45.70
C SER A 24 -5.21 -12.12 44.55
N PRO A 25 -4.62 -11.98 43.35
CA PRO A 25 -5.39 -11.58 42.18
C PRO A 25 -6.55 -12.57 41.95
N SER A 26 -7.59 -12.10 41.27
CA SER A 26 -8.69 -12.98 40.87
C SER A 26 -8.18 -14.14 40.01
N PHE A 27 -8.88 -15.27 40.05
CA PHE A 27 -8.51 -16.48 39.32
C PHE A 27 -8.25 -16.23 37.81
N ASN A 28 -8.98 -15.27 37.21
CA ASN A 28 -8.89 -14.92 35.78
C ASN A 28 -8.11 -13.62 35.50
N PHE A 29 -7.31 -13.13 36.45
CA PHE A 29 -6.60 -11.86 36.31
C PHE A 29 -5.69 -11.85 35.08
N THR A 30 -4.85 -12.88 34.93
CA THR A 30 -3.91 -12.99 33.81
C THR A 30 -4.63 -13.03 32.47
N ASP A 31 -5.71 -13.81 32.35
CA ASP A 31 -6.49 -13.91 31.12
C ASP A 31 -7.16 -12.59 30.76
N SER A 32 -7.69 -11.87 31.76
CA SER A 32 -8.31 -10.56 31.56
C SER A 32 -7.29 -9.54 31.07
N VAL A 33 -6.11 -9.49 31.68
CA VAL A 33 -5.01 -8.60 31.26
C VAL A 33 -4.50 -8.97 29.86
N MET A 34 -4.24 -10.25 29.60
CA MET A 34 -3.73 -10.70 28.30
C MET A 34 -4.74 -10.52 27.17
N SER A 35 -6.04 -10.66 27.44
CA SER A 35 -7.09 -10.36 26.45
C SER A 35 -7.06 -8.89 26.03
N GLN A 36 -6.90 -7.99 26.99
CA GLN A 36 -6.83 -6.55 26.74
C GLN A 36 -5.53 -6.19 26.00
N VAL A 37 -4.39 -6.74 26.42
CA VAL A 37 -3.08 -6.54 25.77
C VAL A 37 -3.11 -7.02 24.32
N THR A 38 -3.67 -8.20 24.05
CA THR A 38 -3.79 -8.73 22.69
C THR A 38 -4.67 -7.83 21.81
N SER A 39 -5.78 -7.33 22.36
CA SER A 39 -6.67 -6.40 21.64
C SER A 39 -6.01 -5.05 21.33
N LEU A 40 -5.14 -4.55 22.21
CA LEU A 40 -4.39 -3.31 22.01
C LEU A 40 -3.25 -3.51 21.01
N ASN A 41 -2.59 -4.67 21.05
CA ASN A 41 -1.50 -5.02 20.14
C ASN A 41 -2.03 -5.19 18.70
N GLN A 42 -3.19 -5.86 18.54
CA GLN A 42 -3.84 -6.00 17.23
C GLN A 42 -4.22 -4.65 16.61
N LYS A 43 -4.61 -3.67 17.43
CA LYS A 43 -4.89 -2.29 16.98
C LYS A 43 -3.62 -1.49 16.63
N GLN A 44 -2.48 -1.83 17.22
CA GLN A 44 -1.18 -1.21 16.93
C GLN A 44 -0.43 -1.87 15.76
N THR A 45 -0.87 -3.03 15.29
CA THR A 45 -0.39 -3.53 14.00
C THR A 45 -0.79 -2.50 12.94
N THR A 46 0.20 -1.79 12.42
CA THR A 46 0.04 -0.87 11.30
C THR A 46 -0.30 -1.73 10.08
N VAL A 47 -1.56 -2.12 9.95
CA VAL A 47 -2.03 -2.88 8.81
C VAL A 47 -1.76 -2.01 7.58
N TYR A 48 -0.77 -2.44 6.81
CA TYR A 48 -0.35 -1.74 5.61
C TYR A 48 -1.54 -1.66 4.65
N LYS A 49 -2.16 -0.48 4.59
CA LYS A 49 -3.19 -0.18 3.61
C LYS A 49 -2.46 0.16 2.31
N PRO A 50 -2.63 -0.63 1.24
CA PRO A 50 -1.94 -0.36 -0.01
C PRO A 50 -2.32 1.05 -0.49
N LEU A 51 -1.32 1.85 -0.89
CA LEU A 51 -1.51 3.23 -1.37
C LEU A 51 -2.51 3.31 -2.53
N LEU A 52 -2.65 2.22 -3.29
CA LEU A 52 -3.61 2.08 -4.36
C LEU A 52 -4.23 0.68 -4.32
N SER A 53 -5.56 0.58 -4.42
CA SER A 53 -6.26 -0.71 -4.49
C SER A 53 -5.79 -1.52 -5.71
N ASN A 54 -5.80 -2.84 -5.60
CA ASN A 54 -5.48 -3.75 -6.72
C ASN A 54 -6.39 -3.49 -7.94
N THR A 55 -7.62 -3.01 -7.71
CA THR A 55 -8.55 -2.62 -8.77
C THR A 55 -8.09 -1.37 -9.52
N THR A 56 -7.54 -0.39 -8.80
CA THR A 56 -7.01 0.85 -9.39
C THR A 56 -5.77 0.58 -10.24
N TRP A 57 -4.95 -0.41 -9.86
CA TRP A 57 -3.82 -0.88 -10.66
C TRP A 57 -4.25 -1.48 -12.01
N SER A 58 -5.32 -2.29 -12.01
CA SER A 58 -5.89 -2.84 -13.25
C SER A 58 -6.44 -1.73 -14.16
N LEU A 59 -7.11 -0.73 -13.58
CA LEU A 59 -7.62 0.43 -14.31
C LEU A 59 -6.49 1.23 -15.02
N ILE A 60 -5.38 1.46 -14.32
CA ILE A 60 -4.20 2.17 -14.88
C ILE A 60 -3.60 1.38 -16.05
N PHE A 61 -3.47 0.05 -15.89
CA PHE A 61 -2.96 -0.81 -16.96
C PHE A 61 -3.86 -0.75 -18.20
N ILE A 62 -5.18 -0.87 -18.02
CA ILE A 62 -6.17 -0.68 -19.10
C ILE A 62 -5.99 0.67 -19.79
N GLY A 63 -5.79 1.75 -19.03
CA GLY A 63 -5.61 3.09 -19.56
C GLY A 63 -4.36 3.23 -20.42
N VAL A 64 -3.23 2.69 -19.96
CA VAL A 64 -1.97 2.69 -20.73
C VAL A 64 -2.11 1.88 -22.01
N VAL A 65 -2.72 0.69 -21.94
CA VAL A 65 -2.97 -0.16 -23.11
C VAL A 65 -3.88 0.56 -24.11
N ALA A 66 -4.94 1.23 -23.65
CA ALA A 66 -5.84 2.01 -24.51
C ALA A 66 -5.11 3.16 -25.21
N ILE A 67 -4.19 3.85 -24.54
CA ILE A 67 -3.36 4.91 -25.13
C ILE A 67 -2.42 4.34 -26.20
N ILE A 68 -1.78 3.20 -25.93
CA ILE A 68 -0.90 2.52 -26.90
C ILE A 68 -1.69 2.12 -28.14
N ILE A 69 -2.86 1.50 -27.94
CA ILE A 69 -3.80 1.14 -29.01
C ILE A 69 -4.15 2.40 -29.81
N TYR A 70 -4.65 3.45 -29.17
CA TYR A 70 -5.03 4.69 -29.85
C TYR A 70 -3.90 5.27 -30.69
N VAL A 71 -2.68 5.29 -30.15
CA VAL A 71 -1.49 5.78 -30.85
C VAL A 71 -1.14 4.90 -32.07
N LEU A 72 -1.21 3.58 -31.94
CA LEU A 72 -0.99 2.65 -33.05
C LEU A 72 -2.04 2.81 -34.17
N PHE A 73 -3.30 3.08 -33.83
CA PHE A 73 -4.40 3.22 -34.80
C PHE A 73 -4.53 4.62 -35.39
N SER A 74 -4.20 5.69 -34.65
CA SER A 74 -4.23 7.08 -35.14
C SER A 74 -2.97 7.49 -35.92
N GLY A 75 -1.89 6.68 -35.89
CA GLY A 75 -0.64 6.96 -36.60
C GLY A 75 -0.64 6.75 -38.12
N ASN A 76 -1.79 6.38 -38.70
CA ASN A 76 -1.93 5.98 -40.10
C ASN A 76 -2.13 7.18 -41.03
N GLN A 77 -1.03 7.88 -41.32
CA GLN A 77 -0.87 8.61 -42.58
C GLN A 77 0.58 8.56 -43.04
N SER A 78 1.17 7.36 -43.07
CA SER A 78 2.34 7.05 -43.89
C SER A 78 2.61 5.54 -43.79
N GLU A 79 2.36 4.90 -44.92
CA GLU A 79 2.78 3.58 -45.36
C GLU A 79 2.22 2.33 -44.65
N SER A 80 1.67 1.48 -45.52
CA SER A 80 0.94 0.26 -45.29
C SER A 80 1.66 -0.74 -44.38
N THR A 81 1.05 -1.05 -43.24
CA THR A 81 1.24 -2.35 -42.59
C THR A 81 -0.13 -3.04 -42.47
N SER A 82 -0.31 -4.06 -43.31
CA SER A 82 -1.57 -4.75 -43.65
C SER A 82 -2.25 -5.52 -42.51
N TRP A 83 -1.68 -5.54 -41.31
CA TRP A 83 -2.16 -6.30 -40.15
C TRP A 83 -3.10 -5.53 -39.21
N LEU A 84 -3.10 -4.19 -39.24
CA LEU A 84 -3.90 -3.33 -38.35
C LEU A 84 -5.06 -2.61 -39.07
N SER A 85 -5.20 -2.85 -40.38
CA SER A 85 -6.15 -2.14 -41.25
C SER A 85 -7.61 -2.56 -41.11
N THR A 86 -7.94 -3.47 -40.19
CA THR A 86 -9.31 -3.99 -40.00
C THR A 86 -10.05 -3.44 -38.78
N MET A 87 -9.38 -2.66 -37.91
CA MET A 87 -10.04 -2.07 -36.74
C MET A 87 -10.39 -0.60 -37.00
N ASN A 88 -11.54 -0.39 -37.63
CA ASN A 88 -12.11 0.94 -37.85
C ASN A 88 -12.71 1.49 -36.54
N PHE A 89 -12.01 2.43 -35.91
CA PHE A 89 -12.46 3.18 -34.73
C PHE A 89 -12.97 4.59 -35.09
N GLU A 90 -13.76 4.67 -36.15
CA GLU A 90 -14.31 5.93 -36.70
C GLU A 90 -15.17 6.70 -35.67
N VAL A 91 -15.74 5.98 -34.68
CA VAL A 91 -16.60 6.54 -33.63
C VAL A 91 -15.84 7.39 -32.60
N LEU A 92 -14.54 7.16 -32.37
CA LEU A 92 -13.77 7.89 -31.35
C LEU A 92 -13.15 9.19 -31.88
N SER A 93 -13.13 9.38 -33.20
CA SER A 93 -12.45 10.50 -33.86
C SER A 93 -13.20 11.84 -33.77
N ASN A 94 -14.51 11.84 -33.49
CA ASN A 94 -15.36 13.04 -33.65
C ASN A 94 -15.55 13.89 -32.38
N ASN A 95 -14.63 13.81 -31.42
CA ASN A 95 -14.73 14.55 -30.15
C ASN A 95 -13.92 15.86 -30.21
N ARG A 96 -14.42 16.95 -29.62
CA ARG A 96 -13.71 18.26 -29.59
C ARG A 96 -12.24 18.20 -29.10
N PHE A 97 -11.91 17.17 -28.33
CA PHE A 97 -10.56 16.88 -27.86
C PHE A 97 -9.61 16.39 -28.97
N SER A 98 -10.09 15.62 -29.96
CA SER A 98 -9.29 15.17 -31.09
C SER A 98 -8.88 16.32 -32.00
N ASN A 99 -9.76 17.32 -32.22
CA ASN A 99 -9.44 18.52 -33.01
C ASN A 99 -8.39 19.44 -32.36
N LEU A 100 -8.32 19.45 -31.02
CA LEU A 100 -7.27 20.18 -30.30
C LEU A 100 -5.93 19.44 -30.37
N LEU A 101 -5.95 18.11 -30.34
CA LEU A 101 -4.76 17.28 -30.39
C LEU A 101 -4.24 17.07 -31.83
N SER A 102 -5.11 17.14 -32.85
CA SER A 102 -4.76 16.99 -34.27
C SER A 102 -3.91 18.14 -34.82
N SER A 103 -3.97 19.32 -34.17
CA SER A 103 -3.07 20.44 -34.48
C SER A 103 -1.64 20.20 -33.98
N PHE A 104 -1.44 19.22 -33.09
CA PHE A 104 -0.15 18.88 -32.53
C PHE A 104 0.52 17.78 -33.37
N LYS A 105 1.44 18.17 -34.26
CA LYS A 105 2.24 17.22 -35.05
C LYS A 105 3.25 16.51 -34.15
N ILE A 106 2.86 15.38 -33.58
CA ILE A 106 3.76 14.49 -32.85
C ILE A 106 4.75 13.85 -33.83
N SER A 107 6.05 13.95 -33.52
CA SER A 107 7.09 13.29 -34.31
C SER A 107 7.06 11.77 -34.07
N LYS A 108 7.39 10.98 -35.09
CA LYS A 108 7.43 9.51 -34.99
C LYS A 108 8.38 9.06 -33.87
N THR A 109 9.51 9.73 -33.68
CA THR A 109 10.45 9.47 -32.58
C THR A 109 9.81 9.68 -31.21
N LEU A 110 9.06 10.78 -31.03
CA LEU A 110 8.39 11.08 -29.77
C LEU A 110 7.27 10.07 -29.48
N MET A 111 6.55 9.63 -30.52
CA MET A 111 5.55 8.56 -30.42
C MET A 111 6.17 7.24 -29.92
N TYR A 112 7.27 6.79 -30.53
CA TYR A 112 7.95 5.58 -30.09
C TYR A 112 8.51 5.70 -28.67
N ALA A 113 9.03 6.88 -28.30
CA ALA A 113 9.53 7.15 -26.95
C ALA A 113 8.42 7.05 -25.89
N VAL A 114 7.24 7.60 -26.15
CA VAL A 114 6.09 7.54 -25.22
C VAL A 114 5.59 6.11 -25.05
N VAL A 115 5.50 5.33 -26.14
CA VAL A 115 5.10 3.92 -26.08
C VAL A 115 6.11 3.11 -25.27
N PHE A 116 7.41 3.28 -25.54
CA PHE A 116 8.47 2.60 -24.82
C PHE A 116 8.46 2.95 -23.32
N LEU A 117 8.27 4.23 -22.99
CA LEU A 117 8.16 4.71 -21.61
C LEU A 117 6.92 4.13 -20.91
N GLY A 118 5.78 4.03 -21.61
CA GLY A 118 4.58 3.39 -21.08
C GLY A 118 4.81 1.91 -20.73
N ILE A 119 5.46 1.16 -21.62
CA ILE A 119 5.83 -0.25 -21.37
C ILE A 119 6.78 -0.36 -20.18
N MET A 120 7.78 0.51 -20.12
CA MET A 120 8.74 0.56 -19.01
C MET A 120 8.04 0.80 -17.67
N ILE A 121 7.11 1.75 -17.58
CA ILE A 121 6.33 2.00 -16.36
C ILE A 121 5.49 0.76 -15.99
N CYS A 122 4.82 0.12 -16.95
CA CYS A 122 4.03 -1.09 -16.70
C CYS A 122 4.85 -2.23 -16.08
N ILE A 123 6.14 -2.34 -16.43
CA ILE A 123 7.06 -3.34 -15.88
C ILE A 123 7.64 -2.88 -14.54
N GLN A 124 8.02 -1.61 -14.42
CA GLN A 124 8.70 -1.08 -13.25
C GLN A 124 7.83 -1.11 -12.00
N VAL A 125 6.55 -0.78 -12.11
CA VAL A 125 5.73 -0.67 -10.91
C VAL A 125 5.42 -2.02 -10.24
N PRO A 126 5.09 -3.13 -10.94
CA PRO A 126 4.96 -4.42 -10.27
C PRO A 126 6.27 -4.91 -9.65
N ILE A 127 7.43 -4.63 -10.27
CA ILE A 127 8.74 -4.94 -9.69
C ILE A 127 8.94 -4.19 -8.38
N LEU A 128 8.68 -2.89 -8.38
CA LEU A 128 8.85 -2.04 -7.21
C LEU A 128 7.87 -2.41 -6.09
N LYS A 129 6.61 -2.71 -6.46
CA LYS A 129 5.59 -3.22 -5.54
C LYS A 129 6.05 -4.53 -4.89
N ASN A 130 6.53 -5.50 -5.67
CA ASN A 130 7.02 -6.77 -5.14
C ASN A 130 8.24 -6.60 -4.22
N HIS A 131 9.14 -5.66 -4.52
CA HIS A 131 10.29 -5.37 -3.66
C HIS A 131 9.86 -4.79 -2.30
N PHE A 132 8.90 -3.86 -2.27
CA PHE A 132 8.38 -3.29 -1.03
C PHE A 132 7.49 -4.27 -0.26
N ASP A 133 6.64 -5.05 -0.93
CA ASP A 133 5.80 -6.08 -0.29
C ASP A 133 6.66 -7.12 0.47
N LYS A 134 7.87 -7.43 -0.02
CA LYS A 134 8.83 -8.31 0.66
C LYS A 134 9.51 -7.67 1.89
N ARG A 135 9.68 -6.34 1.89
CA ARG A 135 10.31 -5.59 2.99
C ARG A 135 9.34 -5.32 4.15
N PHE A 136 8.04 -5.20 3.85
CA PHE A 136 7.01 -4.83 4.82
C PHE A 136 6.14 -6.00 5.30
N LYS A 137 6.41 -7.24 4.88
CA LYS A 137 5.91 -8.43 5.56
C LYS A 137 6.66 -8.61 6.87
N ILE A 138 6.05 -8.16 7.96
CA ILE A 138 6.31 -8.59 9.35
C ILE A 138 5.16 -9.51 9.73
#